data_AF-A0A925THH2-F1
#
_entry.id   AF-A0A925THH2-F1
#
_cell.length_a   1.000
_cell.length_b   1.000
_cell.length_c   1.000
_cell.angle_alpha   90.00
_cell.angle_beta   90.00
_cell.angle_gamma   90.00
#
_symmetry.space_group_name_H-M   'P 1'
#
loop_
_entity.id
_entity.type
_entity.pdbx_description
1 polymer ?
#
loop_
_entity_poly.entity_id
_entity_poly.type
_entity_poly.pdbx_seq_one_letter_code
_entity_poly.pdbx_strand_id
1 'polypeptide(L)'
;MKSFLLFGCAAAVALLVAGCGGGGKDLPVLRKAPDWVLKDVDGREVKAADFKGKVVVVDFWATWCAPCRKEIPEYIALQEKYRERGLVILGFSLDEDGPAGVKQFGQMMKV
;
A
#
# COMPACT_ATOMS: atom_id res chain seq x y z
N MET A 1 -35.91 -4.08 -53.88
CA MET A 1 -35.95 -5.39 -53.20
C MET A 1 -34.85 -5.47 -52.17
N LYS A 2 -35.26 -5.45 -50.89
CA LYS A 2 -34.75 -6.31 -49.81
C LYS A 2 -33.29 -6.07 -49.39
N SER A 3 -33.05 -5.16 -48.44
CA SER A 3 -33.03 -5.51 -47.00
C SER A 3 -31.96 -6.55 -46.69
N PHE A 4 -30.69 -6.16 -46.52
CA PHE A 4 -29.69 -7.05 -45.89
C PHE A 4 -28.41 -6.39 -45.35
N LEU A 5 -28.40 -5.08 -45.04
CA LEU A 5 -27.19 -4.41 -44.52
C LEU A 5 -27.39 -3.70 -43.16
N LEU A 6 -28.32 -4.18 -42.33
CA LEU A 6 -28.57 -3.63 -40.98
C LEU A 6 -28.54 -4.68 -39.85
N PHE A 7 -27.87 -5.83 -40.05
CA PHE A 7 -27.73 -6.87 -39.02
C PHE A 7 -26.27 -7.17 -38.65
N GLY A 8 -25.39 -6.19 -38.79
CA GLY A 8 -23.94 -6.35 -38.54
C GLY A 8 -23.42 -5.90 -37.18
N CYS A 9 -24.26 -5.48 -36.23
CA CYS A 9 -23.75 -4.85 -34.99
C CYS A 9 -24.35 -5.39 -33.67
N ALA A 10 -25.37 -6.25 -33.70
CA ALA A 10 -26.04 -6.67 -32.46
C ALA A 10 -25.36 -7.85 -31.73
N ALA A 11 -24.55 -8.67 -32.41
CA ALA A 11 -23.99 -9.88 -31.80
C ALA A 11 -22.67 -9.67 -31.04
N ALA A 12 -21.92 -8.60 -31.34
CA ALA A 12 -20.62 -8.34 -30.69
C ALA A 12 -20.74 -7.62 -29.33
N VAL A 13 -21.90 -6.99 -29.03
CA VAL A 13 -22.10 -6.24 -27.78
C VAL A 13 -22.54 -7.15 -26.62
N ALA A 14 -23.13 -8.32 -26.90
CA ALA A 14 -23.71 -9.19 -25.87
C ALA A 14 -22.69 -10.11 -25.16
N LEU A 15 -21.46 -10.25 -25.67
CA LEU A 15 -20.45 -11.18 -25.12
C LEU A 15 -19.41 -10.54 -24.19
N LEU A 16 -19.45 -9.21 -23.97
CA LEU A 16 -18.55 -8.52 -23.03
C LEU A 16 -19.15 -8.26 -21.64
N VAL A 17 -20.41 -8.65 -21.39
CA VAL A 17 -21.08 -8.42 -20.10
C VAL A 17 -21.01 -9.63 -19.15
N ALA A 18 -20.49 -10.78 -19.60
CA ALA A 18 -20.44 -12.01 -18.81
C ALA A 18 -19.09 -12.24 -18.06
N GLY A 19 -18.31 -11.19 -17.81
CA GLY A 19 -16.96 -11.31 -17.21
C GLY A 19 -16.78 -10.73 -15.80
N CYS A 20 -17.67 -9.86 -15.30
CA CYS A 20 -17.58 -9.34 -13.93
C CYS A 20 -18.36 -10.23 -12.96
N GLY A 21 -17.90 -11.46 -12.77
CA GLY A 21 -18.54 -12.43 -11.89
C GLY A 21 -17.53 -13.39 -11.31
N GLY A 22 -16.67 -12.93 -10.41
CA GLY A 22 -15.75 -13.82 -9.72
C GLY A 22 -14.89 -13.12 -8.68
N GLY A 23 -15.22 -13.32 -7.39
CA GLY A 23 -14.26 -13.16 -6.30
C GLY A 23 -14.46 -11.99 -5.35
N GLY A 24 -15.68 -11.49 -5.18
CA GLY A 24 -16.01 -10.64 -4.05
C GLY A 24 -16.05 -11.47 -2.76
N LYS A 25 -14.89 -11.88 -2.23
CA LYS A 25 -14.80 -12.20 -0.80
C LYS A 25 -15.31 -10.96 -0.07
N ASP A 26 -16.35 -11.09 0.75
CA ASP A 26 -16.89 -10.00 1.55
C ASP A 26 -15.73 -9.33 2.29
N LEU A 27 -15.25 -8.20 1.76
CA LEU A 27 -14.17 -7.48 2.40
C LEU A 27 -14.75 -6.95 3.70
N PRO A 28 -14.04 -7.11 4.83
CA PRO A 28 -14.48 -6.57 6.09
C PRO A 28 -14.88 -5.10 5.92
N VAL A 29 -16.00 -4.72 6.55
CA VAL A 29 -16.44 -3.32 6.59
C VAL A 29 -15.24 -2.45 6.95
N LEU A 30 -14.93 -1.48 6.08
CA LEU A 30 -13.85 -0.54 6.32
C LEU A 30 -14.16 0.24 7.59
N ARG A 31 -13.33 0.05 8.61
CA ARG A 31 -13.39 0.81 9.86
C ARG A 31 -12.26 1.83 9.87
N LYS A 32 -12.48 2.93 10.60
CA LYS A 32 -11.41 3.90 10.87
C LYS A 32 -10.21 3.16 11.48
N ALA A 33 -9.01 3.46 10.98
CA ALA A 33 -7.78 2.98 11.61
C ALA A 33 -7.72 3.46 13.08
N PRO A 34 -7.16 2.67 14.01
CA PRO A 34 -6.99 3.08 15.40
C PRO A 34 -6.18 4.36 15.53
N ASP A 35 -6.52 5.18 16.53
CA ASP A 35 -5.67 6.31 16.92
C ASP A 35 -4.49 5.81 17.77
N TRP A 36 -3.31 6.42 17.59
CA TRP A 36 -2.10 6.09 18.32
C TRP A 36 -1.16 7.29 18.42
N VAL A 37 -0.28 7.24 19.41
CA VAL A 37 0.83 8.18 19.63
C VAL A 37 2.05 7.35 19.99
N LEU A 38 3.11 7.45 19.20
CA LEU A 38 4.35 6.70 19.37
C LEU A 38 5.56 7.62 19.18
N LYS A 39 6.75 7.12 19.51
CA LYS A 39 8.00 7.79 19.20
C LYS A 39 8.63 7.17 17.95
N ASP A 40 9.15 8.00 17.07
CA ASP A 40 9.98 7.55 15.97
C ASP A 40 11.38 7.13 16.45
N VAL A 41 12.23 6.69 15.52
CA VAL A 41 13.59 6.25 15.84
C VAL A 41 14.49 7.37 16.40
N ASP A 42 14.11 8.63 16.21
CA ASP A 42 14.79 9.82 16.74
C ASP A 42 14.17 10.33 18.05
N GLY A 43 13.17 9.62 18.58
CA GLY A 43 12.48 9.98 19.81
C GLY A 43 11.43 11.07 19.64
N ARG A 44 11.14 11.51 18.42
CA ARG A 44 10.09 12.49 18.14
C ARG A 44 8.73 11.83 18.24
N GLU A 45 7.78 12.55 18.81
CA GLU A 45 6.40 12.10 18.88
C GLU A 45 5.75 12.14 17.49
N VAL A 46 5.09 11.06 17.12
CA VAL A 46 4.34 10.89 15.86
C VAL A 46 2.95 10.35 16.21
N LYS A 47 1.92 10.90 15.56
CA LYS A 47 0.52 10.58 15.82
C LYS A 47 -0.16 10.07 14.55
N ALA A 48 -1.14 9.19 14.72
CA ALA A 48 -2.01 8.75 13.62
C ALA A 48 -2.67 9.94 12.88
N ALA A 49 -2.98 11.01 13.62
CA ALA A 49 -3.62 12.20 13.07
C ALA A 49 -2.73 12.99 12.08
N ASP A 50 -1.40 12.85 12.17
CA ASP A 50 -0.44 13.57 11.32
C ASP A 50 -0.50 13.10 9.85
N PHE A 51 -1.10 11.93 9.62
CA PHE A 51 -1.23 11.32 8.30
C PHE A 51 -2.63 11.48 7.68
N LYS A 52 -3.54 12.24 8.31
CA LYS A 52 -4.87 12.49 7.74
C LYS A 52 -4.76 13.18 6.37
N GLY A 53 -5.55 12.70 5.41
CA GLY A 53 -5.56 13.21 4.04
C GLY A 53 -4.41 12.69 3.15
N LYS A 54 -3.54 11.82 3.68
CA LYS A 54 -2.48 11.13 2.92
C LYS A 54 -2.91 9.72 2.56
N VAL A 55 -2.31 9.18 1.50
CA VAL A 55 -2.35 7.73 1.25
C VAL A 55 -1.21 7.12 2.06
N VAL A 56 -1.53 6.25 3.00
CA VAL A 56 -0.54 5.65 3.91
C VAL A 56 -0.47 4.16 3.65
N VAL A 57 0.72 3.66 3.33
CA VAL A 57 1.03 2.24 3.35
C VAL A 57 1.69 1.94 4.68
N VAL A 58 1.03 1.10 5.47
CA VAL A 58 1.55 0.65 6.77
C VAL A 58 2.22 -0.70 6.56
N ASP A 59 3.49 -0.80 6.96
CA ASP A 59 4.26 -2.03 6.91
C ASP A 59 4.77 -2.40 8.31
N PHE A 60 4.56 -3.66 8.71
CA PHE A 60 5.08 -4.20 9.97
C PHE A 60 6.26 -5.09 9.64
N TRP A 61 7.45 -4.67 10.01
CA TRP A 61 8.70 -5.26 9.53
C TRP A 61 9.70 -5.48 10.65
N ALA A 62 10.78 -6.17 10.35
CA ALA A 62 11.92 -6.30 11.26
C ALA A 62 13.23 -6.49 10.50
N THR A 63 14.36 -6.16 11.13
CA THR A 63 15.70 -6.30 10.54
C THR A 63 16.07 -7.76 10.24
N TRP A 64 15.51 -8.69 11.01
CA TRP A 64 15.68 -10.14 10.84
C TRP A 64 14.68 -10.74 9.82
N CYS A 65 13.68 -9.98 9.38
CA CYS A 65 12.69 -10.44 8.41
C CYS A 65 13.22 -10.35 6.97
N ALA A 66 13.73 -11.47 6.45
CA ALA A 66 14.28 -11.55 5.10
C ALA A 66 13.35 -11.04 3.97
N PRO A 67 12.04 -11.41 3.89
CA PRO A 67 11.16 -10.87 2.87
C PRO A 67 10.93 -9.35 3.03
N CYS A 68 10.74 -8.86 4.27
CA CYS A 68 10.57 -7.43 4.53
C CYS A 68 11.76 -6.61 3.99
N ARG A 69 12.99 -7.08 4.20
CA ARG A 69 14.19 -6.41 3.68
C ARG A 69 14.23 -6.30 2.16
N LYS A 70 13.63 -7.26 1.44
CA LYS A 70 13.54 -7.22 -0.02
C LYS A 70 12.52 -6.20 -0.52
N GLU A 71 11.53 -5.84 0.29
CA GLU A 71 10.49 -4.88 -0.06
C GLU A 71 10.90 -3.43 0.21
N ILE A 72 11.82 -3.20 1.17
CA ILE A 72 12.30 -1.86 1.55
C ILE A 72 12.74 -1.01 0.33
N PRO A 73 13.58 -1.51 -0.61
CA PRO A 73 13.98 -0.71 -1.77
C PRO A 73 12.79 -0.26 -2.65
N GLU A 74 11.79 -1.13 -2.82
CA GLU A 74 10.59 -0.82 -3.59
C GLU A 74 9.72 0.22 -2.87
N TYR A 75 9.62 0.13 -1.53
CA TYR A 75 8.95 1.16 -0.74
C TYR A 75 9.64 2.52 -0.84
N ILE A 76 10.97 2.56 -0.81
CA ILE A 76 11.73 3.80 -1.02
C ILE A 76 11.42 4.38 -2.40
N ALA A 77 11.47 3.56 -3.45
CA ALA A 77 11.15 4.00 -4.81
C ALA A 77 9.71 4.53 -4.94
N LEU A 78 8.74 3.87 -4.29
CA LEU A 78 7.35 4.34 -4.25
C LEU A 78 7.22 5.67 -3.51
N GLN A 79 7.87 5.80 -2.36
CA GLN A 79 7.87 7.04 -1.58
C GLN A 79 8.46 8.19 -2.39
N GLU A 80 9.59 7.99 -3.05
CA GLU A 80 10.22 9.01 -3.90
C GLU A 80 9.30 9.43 -5.05
N LYS A 81 8.65 8.46 -5.71
CA LYS A 81 7.79 8.71 -6.87
C LYS A 81 6.48 9.41 -6.51
N TYR A 82 5.91 9.15 -5.34
CA TYR A 82 4.54 9.58 -5.01
C TYR A 82 4.42 10.45 -3.76
N ARG A 83 5.52 10.81 -3.06
CA ARG A 83 5.46 11.71 -1.89
C ARG A 83 4.78 13.04 -2.17
N GLU A 84 5.03 13.63 -3.33
CA GLU A 84 4.42 14.91 -3.74
C GLU A 84 2.91 14.78 -4.01
N ARG A 85 2.46 13.56 -4.30
CA ARG A 85 1.05 13.20 -4.45
C ARG A 85 0.41 12.71 -3.14
N GLY A 86 1.13 12.83 -2.04
CA GLY A 86 0.63 12.51 -0.70
C GLY A 86 0.78 11.05 -0.28
N LEU A 87 1.63 10.25 -0.95
CA LEU A 87 1.99 8.92 -0.45
C LEU A 87 2.94 9.01 0.76
N VAL A 88 2.70 8.17 1.76
CA VAL A 88 3.61 7.92 2.88
C VAL A 88 3.74 6.42 3.11
N ILE A 89 4.97 5.93 3.09
CA ILE A 89 5.30 4.61 3.66
C ILE A 89 5.61 4.79 5.14
N LEU A 90 4.89 4.05 6.00
CA LEU A 90 5.07 4.07 7.44
C LEU A 90 5.44 2.67 7.94
N GLY A 91 6.71 2.48 8.30
CA GLY A 91 7.23 1.23 8.83
C GLY A 91 7.16 1.16 10.36
N PHE A 92 6.51 0.13 10.89
CA PHE A 92 6.51 -0.24 12.30
C PHE A 92 7.50 -1.39 12.50
N SER A 93 8.62 -1.11 13.18
CA SER A 93 9.59 -2.13 13.52
C SER A 93 9.09 -3.02 14.66
N LEU A 94 9.29 -4.32 14.50
CA LEU A 94 9.06 -5.37 15.49
C LEU A 94 10.39 -5.83 16.14
N ASP A 95 11.48 -5.07 15.96
CA ASP A 95 12.78 -5.39 16.53
C ASP A 95 12.80 -5.13 18.04
N GLU A 96 13.27 -6.10 18.81
CA GLU A 96 13.37 -6.01 20.27
C GLU A 96 14.51 -5.08 20.72
N ASP A 97 15.55 -4.93 19.88
CA ASP A 97 16.69 -4.02 20.11
C ASP A 97 16.30 -2.53 20.00
N GLY A 98 15.05 -2.26 19.62
CA GLY A 98 14.47 -0.93 19.57
C GLY A 98 15.13 0.00 18.53
N PRO A 99 15.00 1.33 18.70
CA PRO A 99 15.47 2.32 17.72
C PRO A 99 16.95 2.23 17.35
N ALA A 100 17.80 1.79 18.28
CA ALA A 100 19.24 1.67 18.04
C ALA A 100 19.55 0.58 17.01
N GLY A 101 18.94 -0.61 17.16
CA GLY A 101 19.10 -1.71 16.21
C GLY A 101 18.58 -1.34 14.81
N VAL A 102 17.42 -0.68 14.75
CA VAL A 102 16.84 -0.21 13.49
C VAL A 102 17.73 0.81 12.78
N LYS A 103 18.28 1.78 13.52
CA LYS A 103 19.21 2.78 12.97
C LYS A 103 20.48 2.16 12.43
N GLN A 104 21.07 1.24 13.19
CA GLN A 104 22.27 0.52 12.76
C GLN A 104 22.00 -0.29 11.48
N PHE A 105 20.84 -0.93 11.39
CA PHE A 105 20.45 -1.67 10.20
C PHE A 105 20.26 -0.76 8.98
N GLY A 106 19.61 0.40 9.13
CA GLY A 106 19.45 1.39 8.05
C GLY A 106 20.80 1.84 7.49
N GLN A 107 21.75 2.15 8.37
CA GLN A 107 23.13 2.49 7.99
C GLN A 107 23.83 1.37 7.21
N MET A 108 23.63 0.11 7.60
CA MET A 108 24.22 -1.06 6.92
C MET A 108 23.61 -1.28 5.52
N MET A 109 22.30 -1.12 5.40
CA MET A 109 21.55 -1.24 4.14
C MET A 109 21.70 -0.01 3.23
N LYS A 110 22.24 1.09 3.76
CA LYS A 110 22.32 2.41 3.10
C LYS A 110 20.95 2.94 2.71
N VAL A 111 19.99 2.78 3.61
CA VAL A 111 18.60 3.29 3.52
C VAL A 111 18.28 4.22 4.67
#